data_AF-A0A7V9PQI4-F1
#
_entry.id   AF-A0A7V9PQI4-F1
#
_cell.length_a   1.000
_cell.length_b   1.000
_cell.length_c   1.000
_cell.angle_alpha   90.00
_cell.angle_beta   90.00
_cell.angle_gamma   90.00
#
_symmetry.space_group_name_H-M   'P 1'
#
loop_
_entity.id
_entity.type
_entity.pdbx_description
1 polymer ?
#
loop_
_entity_poly.entity_id
_entity_poly.type
_entity_poly.pdbx_seq_one_letter_code
_entity_poly.pdbx_strand_id
1 'polypeptide(L)'
;ALRRAPALAEGFAHVVAIDPPAGAGEEARLFGHASQRLLHLAWGSDELDFAVHIHEREHDLRAPLAAIYRALRDLGDAEGEELEAALRGEPELSRSPLVAGRVLGILAELGLVSLDREARRVVVPAAERTSLDRSPTYRGCERRFKDGLRYLTGATARAA
;
A
#
# COMPACT_ATOMS: atom_id res chain seq x y z
N ALA A 1 3.74 11.43 8.07
CA ALA A 1 4.81 11.76 9.05
C ALA A 1 4.48 11.30 10.47
N LEU A 2 3.33 11.70 11.04
CA LEU A 2 2.92 11.40 12.43
C LEU A 2 2.95 9.91 12.81
N ARG A 3 2.61 9.00 11.89
CA ARG A 3 2.72 7.56 12.12
C ARG A 3 4.15 7.09 12.47
N ARG A 4 5.18 7.71 11.88
CA ARG A 4 6.59 7.35 12.10
C ARG A 4 7.18 8.08 13.31
N ALA A 5 6.72 9.29 13.58
CA ALA A 5 7.21 10.12 14.67
C ALA A 5 6.03 10.89 15.30
N PRO A 6 5.33 10.29 16.28
CA PRO A 6 4.16 10.91 16.92
C PRO A 6 4.50 12.22 17.63
N ALA A 7 5.70 12.30 18.22
CA ALA A 7 6.18 13.48 18.93
C ALA A 7 6.35 14.73 18.05
N LEU A 8 6.29 14.61 16.72
CA LEU A 8 6.40 15.76 15.81
C LEU A 8 5.34 16.84 16.08
N ALA A 9 4.16 16.46 16.56
CA ALA A 9 3.11 17.41 16.90
C ALA A 9 3.28 18.09 18.26
N GLU A 10 4.22 17.63 19.11
CA GLU A 10 4.26 18.03 20.51
C GLU A 10 4.59 19.51 20.70
N GLY A 11 5.47 20.06 19.86
CA GLY A 11 5.92 21.46 19.91
C GLY A 11 5.00 22.48 19.24
N PHE A 12 3.84 22.07 18.71
CA PHE A 12 2.95 22.95 17.95
C PHE A 12 1.58 23.07 18.61
N ALA A 13 1.10 24.32 18.76
CA ALA A 13 -0.24 24.60 19.27
C ALA A 13 -1.35 24.34 18.23
N HIS A 14 -1.02 24.44 16.95
CA HIS A 14 -1.91 24.20 15.82
C HIS A 14 -1.33 23.07 14.95
N VAL A 15 -2.16 22.09 14.62
CA VAL A 15 -1.80 20.99 13.72
C VAL A 15 -2.83 20.96 12.60
N VAL A 16 -2.36 21.00 11.35
CA VAL A 16 -3.21 20.83 10.17
C VAL A 16 -3.01 19.42 9.64
N ALA A 17 -4.09 18.66 9.57
CA ALA A 17 -4.12 17.33 9.00
C ALA A 17 -4.63 17.44 7.55
N ILE A 18 -3.81 16.98 6.60
CA ILE A 18 -4.09 17.12 5.15
C ILE A 18 -4.82 15.89 4.62
N ASP A 19 -4.38 14.69 4.99
CA ASP A 19 -4.98 13.45 4.52
C ASP A 19 -5.90 12.84 5.59
N PRO A 20 -7.09 12.34 5.21
CA PRO A 20 -7.96 11.64 6.14
C PRO A 20 -7.32 10.33 6.62
N PRO A 21 -7.60 9.88 7.86
CA PRO A 21 -7.10 8.61 8.36
C PRO A 21 -7.71 7.44 7.57
N ALA A 22 -6.90 6.42 7.25
CA ALA A 22 -7.38 5.21 6.56
C ALA A 22 -7.81 4.10 7.53
N GLY A 23 -8.07 4.43 8.79
CA GLY A 23 -8.48 3.47 9.82
C GLY A 23 -8.49 4.03 11.24
N ALA A 24 -9.23 3.36 12.13
CA ALA A 24 -9.43 3.78 13.52
C ALA A 24 -8.12 3.99 14.31
N GLY A 25 -7.08 3.20 14.04
CA GLY A 25 -5.78 3.36 14.69
C GLY A 25 -4.97 4.58 14.23
N GLU A 26 -5.23 5.08 13.02
CA GLU A 26 -4.62 6.34 12.55
C GLU A 26 -5.43 7.53 13.05
N GLU A 27 -6.76 7.42 13.06
CA GLU A 27 -7.68 8.37 13.69
C GLU A 27 -7.36 8.59 15.17
N ALA A 28 -7.29 7.52 15.97
CA ALA A 28 -7.02 7.62 17.39
C ALA A 28 -5.66 8.29 17.69
N ARG A 29 -4.66 8.10 16.83
CA ARG A 29 -3.38 8.81 16.94
C ARG A 29 -3.54 10.28 16.62
N LEU A 30 -4.26 10.62 15.55
CA LEU A 30 -4.47 11.99 15.15
C LEU A 30 -5.23 12.79 16.23
N PHE A 31 -6.33 12.24 16.72
CA PHE A 31 -7.18 12.89 17.71
C PHE A 31 -6.68 12.73 19.15
N GLY A 32 -5.83 11.74 19.43
CA GLY A 32 -5.19 11.57 20.75
C GLY A 32 -4.34 12.77 21.17
N HIS A 33 -3.87 13.58 20.20
CA HIS A 33 -3.13 14.81 20.45
C HIS A 33 -4.03 16.07 20.59
N ALA A 34 -5.32 15.97 20.28
CA ALA A 34 -6.24 17.10 20.18
C ALA A 34 -6.65 17.68 21.54
N SER A 35 -6.56 16.91 22.64
CA SER A 35 -6.93 17.38 23.98
C SER A 35 -6.08 18.55 24.49
N GLN A 36 -4.95 18.85 23.84
CA GLN A 36 -4.05 19.95 24.19
C GLN A 36 -3.77 20.90 23.01
N ARG A 37 -4.40 20.68 21.84
CA ARG A 37 -4.00 21.33 20.57
C ARG A 37 -5.20 21.63 19.67
N LEU A 38 -5.09 22.68 18.87
CA LEU A 38 -6.05 22.98 17.82
C LEU A 38 -5.73 22.13 16.58
N LEU A 39 -6.59 21.14 16.30
CA LEU A 39 -6.50 20.28 15.13
C LEU A 39 -7.43 20.81 14.03
N HIS A 40 -6.85 21.15 12.89
CA HIS A 40 -7.56 21.59 11.68
C HIS A 40 -7.57 20.44 10.69
N LEU A 41 -8.76 20.04 10.23
CA LEU A 41 -8.91 19.00 9.21
C LEU A 41 -9.06 19.70 7.86
N ALA A 42 -8.18 19.40 6.92
CA ALA A 42 -8.16 20.01 5.60
C ALA A 42 -8.72 19.06 4.52
N TRP A 43 -9.77 18.32 4.86
CA TRP A 43 -10.48 17.41 3.95
C TRP A 43 -11.99 17.50 4.14
N GLY A 44 -12.72 17.33 3.03
CA GLY A 44 -14.16 17.14 2.96
C GLY A 44 -14.52 15.84 2.26
N SER A 45 -15.67 15.80 1.59
CA SER A 45 -16.14 14.64 0.82
C SER A 45 -15.17 14.24 -0.29
N ASP A 46 -14.69 15.23 -1.04
CA ASP A 46 -13.90 14.99 -2.25
C ASP A 46 -12.53 14.39 -1.91
N GLU A 47 -11.89 14.87 -0.84
CA GLU A 47 -10.64 14.29 -0.33
C GLU A 47 -10.86 12.90 0.29
N LEU A 48 -12.03 12.62 0.88
CA LEU A 48 -12.37 11.28 1.37
C LEU A 48 -12.55 10.29 0.22
N ASP A 49 -13.23 10.69 -0.85
CA ASP A 49 -13.39 9.87 -2.06
C ASP A 49 -12.04 9.64 -2.76
N PHE A 50 -11.20 10.67 -2.82
CA PHE A 50 -9.83 10.53 -3.29
C PHE A 50 -9.02 9.56 -2.42
N ALA A 51 -9.16 9.63 -1.09
CA ALA A 51 -8.48 8.72 -0.17
C ALA A 51 -8.96 7.27 -0.34
N VAL A 52 -10.24 7.02 -0.62
CA VAL A 52 -10.75 5.69 -1.01
C VAL A 52 -10.03 5.19 -2.25
N HIS A 53 -9.98 6.01 -3.31
CA HIS A 53 -9.33 5.65 -4.56
C HIS A 53 -7.83 5.31 -4.38
N ILE A 54 -7.11 6.12 -3.61
CA ILE A 54 -5.69 5.86 -3.30
C ILE A 54 -5.54 4.60 -2.45
N HIS A 55 -6.40 4.37 -1.46
CA HIS A 55 -6.37 3.19 -0.61
C HIS A 55 -6.59 1.91 -1.42
N GLU A 56 -7.55 1.92 -2.35
CA GLU A 56 -7.77 0.82 -3.30
C GLU A 56 -6.52 0.56 -4.16
N ARG A 57 -5.98 1.61 -4.79
CA ARG A 57 -4.79 1.51 -5.65
C ARG A 57 -3.56 0.96 -4.92
N GLU A 58 -3.37 1.31 -3.64
CA GLU A 58 -2.19 0.93 -2.85
C GLU A 58 -2.32 -0.41 -2.11
N HIS A 59 -3.55 -0.90 -1.89
CA HIS A 59 -3.82 -2.05 -1.03
C HIS A 59 -4.61 -3.19 -1.70
N ASP A 60 -5.32 -2.98 -2.81
CA ASP A 60 -5.82 -4.09 -3.63
C ASP A 60 -4.69 -4.67 -4.48
N LEU A 61 -3.99 -5.66 -3.92
CA LEU A 61 -2.81 -6.25 -4.54
C LEU A 61 -3.14 -7.35 -5.54
N ARG A 62 -4.40 -7.76 -5.72
CA ARG A 62 -4.72 -8.96 -6.51
C ARG A 62 -4.38 -8.79 -7.98
N ALA A 63 -4.76 -7.67 -8.59
CA ALA A 63 -4.43 -7.37 -9.98
C ALA A 63 -2.92 -7.11 -10.18
N PRO A 64 -2.24 -6.29 -9.33
CA PRO A 64 -0.78 -6.14 -9.38
C PRO A 64 -0.01 -7.46 -9.27
N LEU A 65 -0.42 -8.37 -8.37
CA LEU A 65 0.21 -9.69 -8.20
C LEU A 65 0.19 -10.49 -9.50
N ALA A 66 -0.99 -10.59 -10.13
CA ALA A 66 -1.14 -11.33 -11.37
C ALA A 66 -0.35 -10.69 -12.52
N ALA A 67 -0.38 -9.37 -12.64
CA ALA A 67 0.30 -8.65 -13.71
C ALA A 67 1.82 -8.76 -13.60
N ILE A 68 2.39 -8.50 -12.41
CA ILE A 68 3.83 -8.57 -12.19
C ILE A 68 4.33 -10.02 -12.34
N TYR A 69 3.62 -11.01 -11.78
CA TYR A 69 4.05 -12.40 -11.93
C TYR A 69 4.06 -12.85 -13.39
N ARG A 70 3.05 -12.47 -14.18
CA ARG A 70 3.03 -12.80 -15.62
C ARG A 70 4.19 -12.14 -16.35
N ALA A 71 4.41 -10.84 -16.14
CA ALA A 71 5.53 -10.14 -16.77
C ALA A 71 6.88 -10.78 -16.42
N LEU A 72 7.12 -11.09 -15.14
CA LEU A 72 8.35 -11.75 -14.71
C LEU A 72 8.48 -13.15 -15.30
N ARG A 73 7.42 -13.95 -15.30
CA ARG A 73 7.42 -15.30 -15.87
C ARG A 73 7.70 -15.29 -17.38
N ASP A 74 7.17 -14.32 -18.09
CA ASP A 74 7.35 -14.21 -19.53
C ASP A 74 8.78 -13.73 -19.87
N LEU A 75 9.42 -12.95 -18.99
CA LEU A 75 10.85 -12.61 -19.06
C LEU A 75 11.78 -13.76 -18.61
N GLY A 76 11.32 -14.60 -17.67
CA GLY A 76 12.13 -15.60 -16.99
C GLY A 76 12.96 -14.96 -15.87
N ASP A 77 14.26 -14.80 -16.10
CA ASP A 77 15.14 -14.12 -15.15
C ASP A 77 15.31 -12.65 -15.57
N ALA A 78 15.08 -11.72 -14.65
CA ALA A 78 15.06 -10.29 -14.96
C ALA A 78 15.95 -9.47 -14.01
N GLU A 79 16.64 -8.47 -14.54
CA GLU A 79 17.43 -7.48 -13.81
C GLU A 79 17.41 -6.12 -14.52
N GLY A 80 17.97 -5.10 -13.89
CA GLY A 80 18.13 -3.77 -14.50
C GLY A 80 16.81 -3.15 -14.97
N GLU A 81 16.84 -2.55 -16.16
CA GLU A 81 15.70 -1.79 -16.74
C GLU A 81 14.51 -2.69 -17.09
N GLU A 82 14.74 -3.95 -17.48
CA GLU A 82 13.68 -4.90 -17.80
C GLU A 82 12.88 -5.28 -16.55
N LEU A 83 13.59 -5.55 -15.45
CA LEU A 83 12.94 -5.77 -14.15
C LEU A 83 12.19 -4.53 -13.70
N GLU A 84 12.79 -3.35 -13.82
CA GLU A 84 12.13 -2.10 -13.44
C GLU A 84 10.84 -1.87 -14.24
N ALA A 85 10.87 -2.09 -15.56
CA ALA A 85 9.70 -1.98 -16.43
C ALA A 85 8.60 -2.97 -16.05
N ALA A 86 8.95 -4.23 -15.78
CA ALA A 86 7.99 -5.25 -15.34
C ALA A 86 7.29 -4.86 -14.02
N LEU A 87 8.05 -4.30 -13.08
CA LEU A 87 7.53 -3.85 -11.78
C LEU A 87 6.67 -2.60 -11.90
N ARG A 88 7.15 -1.61 -12.65
CA ARG A 88 6.46 -0.33 -12.88
C ARG A 88 5.13 -0.53 -13.59
N GLY A 89 5.09 -1.42 -14.59
CA GLY A 89 3.96 -1.58 -15.49
C GLY A 89 3.86 -0.43 -16.51
N GLU A 90 2.67 -0.24 -17.05
CA GLU A 90 2.39 0.80 -18.05
C GLU A 90 2.65 2.20 -17.50
N PRO A 91 3.30 3.12 -18.25
CA PRO A 91 3.62 4.47 -17.79
C PRO A 91 2.41 5.24 -17.23
N GLU A 92 1.26 5.16 -17.91
CA GLU A 92 0.02 5.87 -17.58
C GLU A 92 -0.64 5.34 -16.30
N LEU A 93 -0.35 4.07 -15.96
CA LEU A 93 -0.88 3.38 -14.78
C LEU A 93 0.26 2.86 -13.90
N SER A 94 1.35 3.64 -13.83
CA SER A 94 2.56 3.27 -13.09
C SER A 94 2.22 2.88 -11.66
N ARG A 95 2.71 1.72 -11.24
CA ARG A 95 2.55 1.24 -9.87
C ARG A 95 3.48 2.00 -8.94
N SER A 96 3.06 2.19 -7.69
CA SER A 96 3.97 2.75 -6.70
C SER A 96 5.10 1.75 -6.39
N PRO A 97 6.31 2.23 -6.05
CA PRO A 97 7.40 1.37 -5.59
C PRO A 97 7.01 0.53 -4.36
N LEU A 98 6.10 1.04 -3.51
CA LEU A 98 5.59 0.27 -2.37
C LEU A 98 4.76 -0.93 -2.81
N VAL A 99 3.86 -0.75 -3.79
CA VAL A 99 3.08 -1.86 -4.35
C VAL A 99 4.00 -2.89 -4.99
N ALA A 100 4.94 -2.45 -5.84
CA ALA A 100 5.91 -3.35 -6.47
C ALA A 100 6.72 -4.16 -5.44
N GLY A 101 7.25 -3.50 -4.41
CA GLY A 101 8.01 -4.15 -3.35
C GLY A 101 7.19 -5.15 -2.53
N ARG A 102 5.92 -4.83 -2.19
CA ARG A 102 5.01 -5.77 -1.50
C ARG A 102 4.71 -6.98 -2.36
N VAL A 103 4.43 -6.76 -3.65
CA VAL A 103 4.15 -7.82 -4.60
C VAL A 103 5.34 -8.76 -4.72
N LEU A 104 6.56 -8.24 -4.90
CA LEU A 104 7.77 -9.06 -4.92
C LEU A 104 7.97 -9.87 -3.63
N GLY A 105 7.73 -9.25 -2.47
CA GLY A 105 7.79 -9.95 -1.18
C GLY A 105 6.79 -11.11 -1.10
N ILE A 106 5.56 -10.90 -1.54
CA ILE A 106 4.51 -11.94 -1.56
C ILE A 106 4.88 -13.07 -2.54
N LEU A 107 5.35 -12.73 -3.75
CA LEU A 107 5.76 -13.75 -4.73
C LEU A 107 6.93 -14.58 -4.21
N ALA A 108 7.88 -13.96 -3.49
CA ALA A 108 8.99 -14.66 -2.86
C ALA A 108 8.52 -15.58 -1.71
N GLU A 109 7.61 -15.12 -0.85
CA GLU A 109 6.99 -15.96 0.21
C GLU A 109 6.27 -17.18 -0.36
N LEU A 110 5.69 -17.06 -1.55
CA LEU A 110 4.99 -18.13 -2.23
C LEU A 110 5.92 -19.05 -3.05
N GLY A 111 7.21 -18.75 -3.11
CA GLY A 111 8.19 -19.48 -3.93
C GLY A 111 7.98 -19.31 -5.43
N LEU A 112 7.23 -18.27 -5.85
CA LEU A 112 6.97 -17.96 -7.26
C LEU A 112 8.12 -17.18 -7.90
N VAL A 113 8.95 -16.54 -7.09
CA VAL A 113 10.19 -15.86 -7.51
C VAL A 113 11.26 -16.03 -6.42
N SER A 114 12.53 -15.92 -6.81
CA SER A 114 13.66 -15.73 -5.90
C SER A 114 14.26 -14.34 -6.12
N LEU A 115 14.63 -13.66 -5.04
CA LEU A 115 15.19 -12.31 -5.07
C LEU A 115 16.68 -12.35 -4.70
N ASP A 116 17.54 -11.94 -5.62
CA ASP A 116 18.92 -11.58 -5.30
C ASP A 116 19.01 -10.06 -5.13
N ARG A 117 19.10 -9.61 -3.88
CA ARG A 117 19.11 -8.18 -3.56
C ARG A 117 20.44 -7.51 -3.85
N GLU A 118 21.53 -8.26 -3.79
CA GLU A 118 22.87 -7.75 -4.07
C GLU A 118 23.02 -7.56 -5.58
N ALA A 119 22.65 -8.56 -6.36
CA ALA A 119 22.64 -8.48 -7.83
C ALA A 119 21.46 -7.68 -8.40
N ARG A 120 20.47 -7.32 -7.58
CA ARG A 120 19.21 -6.67 -7.99
C ARG A 120 18.49 -7.44 -9.09
N ARG A 121 18.41 -8.76 -8.92
CA ARG A 121 17.90 -9.73 -9.89
C ARG A 121 16.73 -10.51 -9.32
N VAL A 122 15.79 -10.85 -10.20
CA VAL A 122 14.68 -11.76 -9.91
C VAL A 122 14.80 -12.99 -10.79
N VAL A 123 14.68 -14.16 -10.16
CA VAL A 123 14.69 -15.47 -10.82
C VAL A 123 13.32 -16.09 -10.71
N VAL A 124 12.77 -16.61 -11.81
CA VAL A 124 11.46 -17.26 -11.82
C VAL A 124 11.64 -18.78 -11.94
N PRO A 125 11.47 -19.55 -10.83
CA PRO A 125 11.56 -21.00 -10.90
C PRO A 125 10.35 -21.60 -11.63
N ALA A 126 10.47 -22.88 -12.02
CA ALA A 126 9.32 -23.68 -12.40
C ALA A 126 8.42 -23.87 -11.18
N ALA A 127 7.38 -23.02 -11.06
CA ALA A 127 6.50 -22.99 -9.91
C ALA A 127 5.13 -23.60 -10.21
N GLU A 128 4.60 -24.35 -9.25
CA GLU A 128 3.24 -24.87 -9.31
C GLU A 128 2.21 -23.80 -8.92
N ARG A 129 0.96 -24.03 -9.32
CA ARG A 129 -0.15 -23.18 -8.91
C ARG A 129 -0.27 -23.20 -7.38
N THR A 130 -0.25 -22.02 -6.78
CA THR A 130 -0.33 -21.85 -5.32
C THR A 130 -1.47 -20.90 -4.92
N SER A 131 -1.88 -20.96 -3.66
CA SER A 131 -2.87 -20.02 -3.09
C SER A 131 -2.18 -18.81 -2.49
N LEU A 132 -2.72 -17.62 -2.75
CA LEU A 132 -2.26 -16.36 -2.15
C LEU A 132 -2.42 -16.37 -0.62
N ASP A 133 -3.39 -17.13 -0.09
CA ASP A 133 -3.62 -17.24 1.35
C ASP A 133 -2.45 -17.89 2.10
N ARG A 134 -1.50 -18.53 1.40
CA ARG A 134 -0.28 -19.05 2.03
C ARG A 134 0.71 -17.95 2.41
N SER A 135 0.63 -16.78 1.79
CA SER A 135 1.49 -15.63 2.12
C SER A 135 0.94 -14.88 3.35
N PRO A 136 1.69 -14.81 4.47
CA PRO A 136 1.30 -13.98 5.61
C PRO A 136 1.22 -12.48 5.23
N THR A 137 2.10 -12.01 4.34
CA THR A 137 2.08 -10.62 3.87
C THR A 137 0.83 -10.32 3.06
N TYR A 138 0.40 -11.23 2.18
CA TYR A 138 -0.84 -11.08 1.42
C TYR A 138 -2.05 -10.98 2.35
N ARG A 139 -2.20 -11.90 3.31
CA ARG A 139 -3.30 -11.86 4.29
C ARG A 139 -3.30 -10.56 5.11
N GLY A 140 -2.12 -10.07 5.48
CA GLY A 140 -1.97 -8.79 6.18
C GLY A 140 -2.41 -7.60 5.33
N CYS A 141 -2.01 -7.58 4.05
CA CYS A 141 -2.40 -6.54 3.10
C CYS A 141 -3.89 -6.59 2.80
N GLU A 142 -4.46 -7.78 2.58
CA GLU A 142 -5.88 -7.96 2.29
C GLU A 142 -6.76 -7.52 3.47
N ARG A 143 -6.36 -7.84 4.70
CA ARG A 143 -7.04 -7.34 5.90
C ARG A 143 -6.98 -5.81 5.97
N ARG A 144 -5.79 -5.22 5.77
CA ARG A 144 -5.62 -3.76 5.77
C ARG A 144 -6.45 -3.09 4.68
N PHE A 145 -6.53 -3.70 3.49
CA PHE A 145 -7.37 -3.25 2.40
C PHE A 145 -8.84 -3.19 2.83
N LYS A 146 -9.40 -4.33 3.28
CA LYS A 146 -10.80 -4.43 3.69
C LYS A 146 -11.15 -3.52 4.85
N ASP A 147 -10.30 -3.45 5.87
CA ASP A 147 -10.55 -2.64 7.06
C ASP A 147 -10.50 -1.14 6.73
N GLY A 148 -9.51 -0.70 5.94
CA GLY A 148 -9.42 0.70 5.54
C GLY A 148 -10.54 1.12 4.59
N LEU A 149 -10.94 0.26 3.65
CA LEU A 149 -12.05 0.54 2.74
C LEU A 149 -13.36 0.69 3.51
N ARG A 150 -13.64 -0.22 4.45
CA ARG A 150 -14.81 -0.13 5.34
C ARG A 150 -14.80 1.16 6.16
N TYR A 151 -13.64 1.54 6.68
CA TYR A 151 -13.50 2.75 7.48
C TYR A 151 -13.71 4.03 6.66
N LEU A 152 -13.03 4.15 5.52
CA LEU A 152 -13.07 5.34 4.66
C LEU A 152 -14.47 5.54 4.06
N THR A 153 -15.09 4.49 3.53
CA THR A 153 -16.47 4.58 3.00
C THR A 153 -17.49 4.95 4.07
N GLY A 154 -17.33 4.44 5.29
CA GLY A 154 -18.14 4.86 6.43
C GLY A 154 -17.88 6.31 6.86
N ALA A 155 -16.67 6.83 6.68
CA ALA A 155 -16.34 8.23 6.93
C ALA A 155 -16.92 9.15 5.84
N THR A 156 -16.81 8.79 4.56
CA THR A 156 -17.46 9.49 3.43
C THR A 156 -18.97 9.62 3.68
N ALA A 157 -19.63 8.53 4.05
CA ALA A 157 -21.08 8.54 4.30
C ALA A 157 -21.52 9.43 5.47
N ARG A 158 -20.62 9.79 6.40
CA ARG A 158 -20.90 10.75 7.49
C ARG A 158 -20.61 12.20 7.12
N ALA A 159 -19.82 12.42 6.07
CA ALA A 159 -19.43 13.74 5.59
C ALA A 159 -20.36 14.29 4.50
N ALA A 160 -21.17 13.43 3.88
CA ALA A 160 -22.24 13.75 2.93
C ALA A 160 -23.56 14.11 3.65
#